data_AF-A0AAN0Z647-F1
#
_entry.id   AF-A0AAN0Z647-F1
#
_cell.length_a   1.000
_cell.length_b   1.000
_cell.length_c   1.000
_cell.angle_alpha   90.00
_cell.angle_beta   90.00
_cell.angle_gamma   90.00
#
_symmetry.space_group_name_H-M   'P 1'
#
loop_
_entity.id
_entity.type
_entity.pdbx_description
1 polymer ?
#
loop_
_entity_poly.entity_id
_entity_poly.type
_entity_poly.pdbx_seq_one_letter_code
_entity_poly.pdbx_strand_id
1 'polypeptide(L)' 'MLPGKCTDVTRLLSDALDRHLTLHERLQVRVHLPTCSGCRAYRGQIALLRTAAKAAAGQGPDDDDGSPGGA' A
#
# COMPACT_ATOMS: atom_id res chain seq x y z
N MET A 1 23.33 -0.06 9.61
CA MET A 1 22.11 -0.54 10.28
C MET A 1 21.75 0.45 11.37
N LEU A 2 20.84 1.38 11.09
CA LEU A 2 20.36 2.33 12.08
C LEU A 2 19.00 1.80 12.61
N PRO A 3 18.88 1.49 13.91
CA PRO A 3 17.66 0.97 14.51
C PRO A 3 16.62 2.10 14.62
N GLY A 4 16.00 2.40 13.49
CA GLY A 4 14.94 3.40 13.34
C GLY A 4 13.80 2.81 12.54
N LYS A 5 13.25 1.71 13.07
CA LYS A 5 11.98 1.02 12.74
C LYS A 5 11.56 1.05 11.27
N CYS A 6 12.27 0.25 10.45
CA CYS A 6 11.77 -0.17 9.14
C CYS A 6 10.31 -0.61 9.20
N THR A 7 9.89 -1.28 10.29
CA THR A 7 8.50 -1.69 10.55
C THR A 7 7.49 -0.54 10.55
N ASP A 8 7.83 0.60 11.17
CA ASP A 8 6.95 1.78 11.17
C ASP A 8 6.86 2.36 9.76
N VAL A 9 7.99 2.45 9.05
CA VAL A 9 8.02 2.96 7.66
C VAL A 9 7.26 2.03 6.72
N THR A 10 7.40 0.71 6.85
CA THR A 10 6.62 -0.26 6.08
C THR A 10 5.15 -0.17 6.42
N ARG A 11 4.79 0.06 7.69
CA ARG A 11 3.40 0.28 8.11
C ARG A 11 2.83 1.57 7.50
N LEU A 12 3.58 2.66 7.54
CA LEU A 12 3.22 3.92 6.89
C LEU A 12 3.11 3.77 5.36
N LEU A 13 3.95 2.94 4.74
CA LEU A 13 3.87 2.62 3.31
C LEU A 13 2.60 1.81 2.99
N SER A 14 2.20 0.88 3.85
CA SER A 14 0.92 0.15 3.72
C SER A 14 -0.28 1.06 3.96
N ASP A 15 -0.23 1.88 5.02
CA ASP A 15 -1.23 2.89 5.31
C ASP A 15 -1.35 3.86 4.13
N ALA A 16 -0.26 4.18 3.40
CA ALA A 16 -0.29 5.03 2.20
C ALA A 16 -1.21 4.55 1.09
N LEU A 17 -1.42 3.24 1.06
CA LEU A 17 -2.24 2.59 0.08
C LEU A 17 -3.70 2.67 0.54
N ASP A 18 -3.98 2.44 1.81
CA ASP A 18 -5.35 2.46 2.32
C ASP A 18 -5.88 3.88 2.54
N ARG A 19 -5.06 4.73 3.18
CA ARG A 19 -5.36 6.12 3.55
C ARG A 19 -4.29 7.09 3.07
N HIS A 20 -4.65 8.37 3.02
CA HIS A 20 -3.64 9.41 2.85
C HIS A 20 -2.81 9.58 4.13
N LEU A 21 -1.48 9.56 4.00
CA LEU A 21 -0.59 9.90 5.11
C LEU A 21 -0.71 11.39 5.44
N THR A 22 -0.57 11.68 6.72
CA THR A 22 -0.33 13.03 7.22
C THR A 22 1.05 13.54 6.77
N LEU A 23 1.24 14.86 6.81
CA LEU A 23 2.49 15.51 6.41
C LEU A 23 3.70 14.98 7.21
N HIS A 24 3.52 14.73 8.51
CA HIS A 24 4.56 14.22 9.40
C HIS A 24 5.00 12.79 9.01
N GLU A 25 4.04 11.89 8.79
CA GLU A 25 4.33 10.52 8.39
C GLU A 25 5.01 10.47 7.00
N ARG A 26 4.58 11.34 6.07
CA ARG A 26 5.23 11.50 4.76
C ARG A 26 6.69 11.92 4.88
N LEU A 27 6.99 12.84 5.78
CA LEU A 27 8.35 13.30 6.03
C LEU A 27 9.21 12.16 6.59
N GLN A 28 8.68 11.40 7.54
CA GLN A 28 9.36 10.24 8.14
C GLN A 28 9.75 9.18 7.10
N VAL A 29 8.84 8.84 6.17
CA VAL A 29 9.13 7.92 5.06
C VAL A 29 10.22 8.51 4.15
N ARG A 30 10.15 9.80 3.83
CA ARG A 30 11.10 10.48 2.92
C ARG A 30 12.53 10.51 3.45
N VAL A 31 12.71 10.72 4.76
CA VAL A 31 14.04 10.75 5.39
C VAL A 31 14.63 9.34 5.57
N HIS A 32 13.79 8.30 5.66
CA HIS A 32 14.25 6.91 5.86
C HIS A 32 14.55 6.16 4.55
N LEU A 33 13.79 6.41 3.48
CA LEU A 33 13.99 5.80 2.15
C LEU A 33 15.40 5.93 1.52
N PRO A 34 16.16 7.03 1.69
CA PRO A 34 17.56 7.10 1.24
C PRO A 34 18.49 6.22 2.08
N THR A 35 18.17 6.01 3.35
CA THR A 35 19.03 5.33 4.32
C THR A 35 18.79 3.83 4.40
N CYS A 36 17.64 3.36 3.89
CA CYS A 36 17.24 1.95 3.90
C CYS A 36 16.80 1.47 2.51
N SER A 37 17.67 0.66 1.88
CA SER A 37 17.38 -0.02 0.62
C SER A 37 16.20 -0.98 0.71
N GLY A 38 16.01 -1.64 1.86
CA GLY A 38 14.88 -2.56 2.08
C GLY A 38 13.52 -1.87 1.98
N CYS A 39 13.35 -0.72 2.66
CA CYS A 39 12.10 0.05 2.58
C CYS A 39 11.86 0.60 1.17
N ARG A 40 12.92 0.94 0.43
CA ARG A 40 12.82 1.38 -0.97
C ARG A 40 12.31 0.26 -1.89
N ALA A 41 12.86 -0.95 -1.75
CA ALA A 41 12.40 -2.12 -2.50
C ALA A 41 10.94 -2.48 -2.14
N TYR A 42 10.61 -2.46 -0.85
CA TYR A 42 9.26 -2.75 -0.37
C TYR A 42 8.20 -1.81 -0.96
N ARG A 43 8.48 -0.50 -1.02
CA ARG A 43 7.59 0.48 -1.65
C ARG A 43 7.25 0.13 -3.10
N GLY A 44 8.21 -0.39 -3.86
CA GLY A 44 7.98 -0.85 -5.24
C GLY A 44 7.11 -2.10 -5.29
N GLN A 45 7.42 -3.09 -4.45
CA GLN A 45 6.68 -4.36 -4.39
C GLN A 45 5.20 -4.16 -4.03
N ILE A 46 4.92 -3.37 -3.00
CA ILE A 46 3.54 -3.17 -2.54
C ILE A 46 2.71 -2.34 -3.53
N ALA A 47 3.33 -1.40 -4.25
CA ALA A 47 2.69 -0.66 -5.33
C ALA A 47 2.35 -1.56 -6.51
N LEU A 48 3.27 -2.45 -6.91
CA LEU A 48 3.02 -3.46 -7.94
C LEU A 48 1.87 -4.38 -7.52
N LEU A 49 1.89 -4.88 -6.29
CA LEU A 49 0.86 -5.77 -5.76
C LEU A 49 -0.52 -5.08 -5.78
N ARG A 50 -0.60 -3.80 -5.42
CA ARG A 50 -1.85 -3.02 -5.49
C ARG A 50 -2.32 -2.82 -6.92
N THR A 51 -1.43 -2.50 -7.85
CA THR A 51 -1.79 -2.36 -9.27
C THR A 51 -2.31 -3.69 -9.83
N ALA A 52 -1.64 -4.80 -9.52
CA ALA A 52 -2.08 -6.13 -9.91
C ALA A 52 -3.43 -6.50 -9.28
N ALA A 53 -3.62 -6.24 -7.99
CA ALA A 53 -4.88 -6.47 -7.29
C ALA A 53 -6.02 -5.63 -7.87
N LYS A 54 -5.77 -4.36 -8.22
CA LYS A 54 -6.75 -3.49 -8.88
C LYS A 54 -7.07 -3.97 -10.30
N ALA A 55 -6.07 -4.43 -11.04
CA ALA A 55 -6.26 -5.00 -12.37
C ALA A 55 -7.11 -6.28 -12.30
N ALA A 56 -6.81 -7.18 -11.35
CA ALA A 56 -7.58 -8.39 -11.11
C ALA A 56 -9.02 -8.10 -10.63
N ALA A 57 -9.21 -7.11 -9.75
CA ALA A 57 -10.53 -6.68 -9.30
C ALA A 57 -11.37 -6.01 -10.42
N GLY A 58 -10.72 -5.52 -11.48
CA GLY A 58 -11.34 -5.02 -12.70
C GLY A 58 -11.59 -6.10 -13.76
N GLN A 59 -11.37 -7.38 -13.45
CA GLN A 59 -11.85 -8.55 -14.19
C GLN A 59 -12.68 -9.42 -13.24
N GLY A 60 -13.80 -8.89 -12.75
CA GLY A 60 -14.96 -9.73 -12.52
C GLY A 60 -15.67 -9.84 -13.87
N PRO A 61 -15.92 -11.04 -14.43
CA PRO A 61 -16.84 -11.14 -15.54
C PRO A 61 -18.15 -10.49 -15.09
N ASP A 62 -18.52 -9.45 -15.81
CA ASP A 62 -19.86 -8.96 -15.99
C ASP A 62 -20.75 -10.08 -16.57
N ASP A 63 -20.96 -11.13 -15.80
CA ASP A 63 -22.12 -11.99 -15.93
C ASP A 63 -23.13 -11.54 -14.88
N ASP A 64 -24.09 -10.76 -15.38
CA ASP A 64 -25.40 -10.46 -14.81
C ASP A 64 -26.05 -11.70 -14.15
N ASP A 65 -26.28 -11.67 -12.84
CA ASP A 65 -27.47 -12.27 -12.22
C ASP A 65 -27.80 -11.53 -10.92
N GLY A 66 -28.90 -10.78 -10.97
CA GLY A 66 -29.42 -10.05 -9.83
C GLY A 66 -29.94 -10.97 -8.72
N SER A 67 -29.70 -10.59 -7.48
CA SER A 67 -30.54 -11.04 -6.37
C SER A 67 -30.87 -9.85 -5.47
N PRO A 68 -32.12 -9.36 -5.45
CA PRO A 68 -32.59 -8.50 -4.38
C PRO A 68 -32.92 -9.39 -3.18
N GLY A 69 -32.32 -9.15 -2.01
CA GLY A 69 -32.75 -9.88 -0.82
C GLY A 69 -31.97 -9.63 0.47
N GLY A 70 -32.65 -8.99 1.41
CA GLY A 70 -32.42 -9.10 2.86
C GLY A 70 -32.00 -7.79 3.52
N ALA A 71 -32.67 -7.26 4.54
CA ALA A 71 -33.87 -7.67 5.29
C ALA A 71 -34.43 -6.43 6.02
#